data_AF-A0A0U5L513-F1
#
_entry.id   AF-A0A0U5L513-F1
#
_cell.length_a   1.000
_cell.length_b   1.000
_cell.length_c   1.000
_cell.angle_alpha   90.00
_cell.angle_beta   90.00
_cell.angle_gamma   90.00
#
_symmetry.space_group_name_H-M   'P 1'
#
loop_
_entity.id
_entity.type
_entity.pdbx_description
1 polymer ?
#
loop_
_entity_poly.entity_id
_entity_poly.type
_entity_poly.pdbx_seq_one_letter_code
_entity_poly.pdbx_strand_id
1 'polypeptide(L)'
;MKQLVLALTLLLAGCDNSDGPRVRDVTIWLQDPLAHLQTPLGDDVDKDCFQGTCTLNFTQPSASGNVLRVQLGGAKPFRLNGVFSLTAVGYEEDRYRIAEITLMPASPPTNSLHSEARTAFYQLLAQLGAAGWQRFIMQDSARLPGAEFNHTARIEQALPQASLNLPFNDPAVPLNLAQWRSLPLISQWYFYRDDEYLSIIVQRENSDSAPNERGTYLFMLTFKTEAQQYQSYFAADDRPRWKSLLPALLKQMAQTRTENEARMRDIGVTIDEHYRDPTIGALDKPATQAE
;
A
#
# COMPACT_ATOMS: atom_id res chain seq x y z
N MET A 1 2.55 52.16 59.26
CA MET A 1 3.14 52.50 57.94
C MET A 1 2.50 51.59 56.90
N LYS A 2 1.84 52.21 55.91
CA LYS A 2 1.26 51.58 54.72
C LYS A 2 2.35 50.88 53.92
N GLN A 3 2.13 49.66 53.43
CA GLN A 3 2.38 49.30 52.03
C GLN A 3 1.42 48.18 51.61
N LEU A 4 0.61 48.51 50.62
CA LEU A 4 -0.35 47.66 49.92
C LEU A 4 0.42 46.98 48.78
N VAL A 5 0.61 45.65 48.84
CA VAL A 5 1.13 44.89 47.69
C VAL A 5 -0.07 44.41 46.88
N LEU A 6 -0.28 45.06 45.74
CA LEU A 6 -1.27 44.70 44.74
C LEU A 6 -0.70 43.54 43.91
N ALA A 7 -1.15 42.32 44.19
CA ALA A 7 -0.84 41.16 43.34
C ALA A 7 -1.81 41.17 42.13
N LEU A 8 -1.30 41.64 40.99
CA LEU A 8 -1.97 41.55 39.70
C LEU A 8 -1.84 40.10 39.20
N THR A 9 -2.83 39.25 39.47
CA THR A 9 -2.94 37.94 38.81
C THR A 9 -3.29 38.15 37.34
N LEU A 10 -2.30 38.05 36.46
CA LEU A 10 -2.54 37.76 35.05
C LEU A 10 -3.18 36.36 34.95
N LEU A 11 -4.48 36.33 34.65
CA LEU A 11 -5.12 35.15 34.08
C LEU A 11 -4.54 34.96 32.68
N LEU A 12 -3.51 34.12 32.58
CA LEU A 12 -3.21 33.39 31.36
C LEU A 12 -4.39 32.46 31.12
N ALA A 13 -5.39 32.92 30.39
CA ALA A 13 -6.28 32.05 29.65
C ALA A 13 -5.41 31.36 28.58
N GLY A 14 -4.73 30.29 28.99
CA GLY A 14 -4.26 29.30 28.04
C GLY A 14 -5.48 28.76 27.31
N CYS A 15 -5.46 28.83 25.98
CA CYS A 15 -6.45 28.19 25.13
C CYS A 15 -6.41 26.69 25.42
N ASP A 16 -7.34 26.26 26.26
CA ASP A 16 -7.64 24.86 26.52
C ASP A 16 -8.43 24.33 25.31
N ASN A 17 -7.72 24.02 24.21
CA ASN A 17 -8.26 23.19 23.14
C ASN A 17 -8.28 21.75 23.65
N SER A 18 -9.29 21.50 24.48
CA SER A 18 -9.64 20.29 25.18
C SER A 18 -10.28 19.28 24.22
N ASP A 19 -9.48 18.71 23.33
CA ASP A 19 -9.87 17.52 22.60
C ASP A 19 -8.80 16.45 22.78
N GLY A 20 -9.10 15.48 23.66
CA GLY A 20 -8.28 14.28 23.84
C GLY A 20 -8.20 13.44 22.55
N PRO A 21 -7.40 12.37 22.53
CA PRO A 21 -7.20 11.55 21.34
C PRO A 21 -8.55 11.05 20.77
N ARG A 22 -8.77 11.28 19.48
CA ARG A 22 -10.00 10.95 18.76
C ARG A 22 -9.78 9.75 17.84
N VAL A 23 -10.60 8.71 18.02
CA VAL A 23 -10.64 7.56 17.11
C VAL A 23 -11.89 7.64 16.25
N ARG A 24 -11.74 7.72 14.93
CA ARG A 24 -12.87 7.79 13.98
C ARG A 24 -13.00 6.50 13.18
N ASP A 25 -14.23 6.05 12.97
CA ASP A 25 -14.53 4.93 12.09
C ASP A 25 -14.77 5.44 10.67
N VAL A 26 -14.05 4.87 9.70
CA VAL A 26 -14.18 5.22 8.29
C VAL A 26 -14.42 3.96 7.50
N THR A 27 -15.56 3.90 6.79
CA THR A 27 -15.80 2.87 5.77
C THR A 27 -15.54 3.50 4.41
N ILE A 28 -14.70 2.84 3.61
CA ILE A 28 -14.26 3.34 2.32
C ILE A 28 -14.08 2.17 1.36
N TRP A 29 -14.43 2.39 0.10
CA TRP A 29 -14.12 1.46 -0.96
C TRP A 29 -13.65 2.22 -2.21
N LEU A 30 -12.80 1.57 -3.00
CA LEU A 30 -12.57 1.95 -4.39
C LEU A 30 -13.92 2.06 -5.11
N GLN A 31 -14.00 2.99 -6.05
CA GLN A 31 -15.21 3.35 -6.77
C GLN A 31 -16.33 3.99 -5.92
N ASP A 32 -16.17 4.20 -4.61
CA ASP A 32 -17.08 5.10 -3.89
C ASP A 32 -16.86 6.55 -4.34
N PRO A 33 -17.90 7.41 -4.33
CA PRO A 33 -17.73 8.84 -4.53
C PRO A 33 -16.77 9.43 -3.50
N LEU A 34 -15.76 10.18 -3.95
CA LEU A 34 -14.76 10.80 -3.08
C LEU A 34 -15.40 11.69 -1.99
N ALA A 35 -16.51 12.35 -2.31
CA ALA A 35 -17.27 13.17 -1.38
C ALA A 35 -17.76 12.41 -0.13
N HIS A 36 -17.93 11.08 -0.18
CA HIS A 36 -18.37 10.28 0.95
C HIS A 36 -17.39 10.31 2.14
N LEU A 37 -16.12 10.67 1.90
CA LEU A 37 -15.09 10.71 2.94
C LEU A 37 -15.05 12.02 3.71
N GLN A 38 -15.69 13.09 3.23
CA GLN A 38 -15.61 14.40 3.89
C GLN A 38 -16.25 14.37 5.29
N THR A 39 -17.46 13.85 5.41
CA THR A 39 -18.17 13.75 6.70
C THR A 39 -17.46 12.86 7.73
N PRO A 40 -17.06 11.62 7.45
CA PRO A 40 -16.42 10.76 8.45
C PRO A 40 -15.01 11.24 8.84
N LEU A 41 -14.31 11.96 7.96
CA LEU A 41 -13.01 12.54 8.26
C LEU A 41 -13.11 13.90 8.97
N GLY A 42 -14.22 14.61 8.83
CA GLY A 42 -14.48 15.88 9.51
C GLY A 42 -13.51 16.99 9.11
N ASP A 43 -13.23 17.91 10.03
CA ASP A 43 -12.40 19.10 9.76
C ASP A 43 -10.89 18.81 9.62
N ASP A 44 -10.47 17.56 9.83
CA ASP A 44 -9.06 17.13 9.69
C ASP A 44 -8.72 16.65 8.27
N VAL A 45 -9.60 16.85 7.30
CA VAL A 45 -9.39 16.49 5.89
C VAL A 45 -9.09 17.70 5.04
N ASP A 46 -7.97 17.64 4.32
CA ASP A 46 -7.61 18.58 3.28
C ASP A 46 -8.08 18.06 1.93
N LYS A 47 -8.79 18.91 1.17
CA LYS A 47 -9.19 18.63 -0.21
C LYS A 47 -8.41 19.51 -1.18
N ASP A 48 -7.70 18.88 -2.10
CA ASP A 48 -7.00 19.56 -3.19
C ASP A 48 -7.51 19.04 -4.53
N CYS A 49 -7.93 19.94 -5.42
CA CYS A 49 -8.42 19.59 -6.75
C CYS A 49 -7.68 20.41 -7.80
N PHE A 50 -6.99 19.72 -8.71
CA PHE A 50 -6.20 20.35 -9.75
C PHE A 50 -6.29 19.54 -11.05
N GLN A 51 -6.58 20.21 -12.16
CA GLN A 51 -6.62 19.65 -13.52
C GLN A 51 -7.38 18.32 -13.63
N GLY A 52 -8.64 18.29 -13.15
CA GLY A 52 -9.49 17.11 -13.24
C GLY A 52 -9.11 15.96 -12.30
N THR A 53 -8.18 16.17 -11.37
CA THR A 53 -7.88 15.24 -10.26
C THR A 53 -8.27 15.89 -8.94
N CYS A 54 -8.89 15.13 -8.04
CA CYS A 54 -9.13 15.56 -6.66
C CYS A 54 -8.52 14.55 -5.70
N THR A 55 -7.84 15.08 -4.68
CA THR A 55 -7.23 14.34 -3.60
C THR A 55 -7.87 14.77 -2.27
N LEU A 56 -8.22 13.80 -1.44
CA LEU A 56 -8.54 14.01 -0.03
C LEU A 56 -7.41 13.45 0.82
N ASN A 57 -6.90 14.25 1.75
CA ASN A 57 -5.83 13.88 2.65
C ASN A 57 -6.28 14.06 4.10
N PHE A 58 -6.17 13.00 4.88
CA PHE A 58 -6.20 13.04 6.33
C PHE A 58 -4.80 12.67 6.82
N THR A 59 -4.16 13.49 7.63
CA THR A 59 -2.88 13.14 8.26
C THR A 59 -2.80 13.72 9.66
N GLN A 60 -2.44 12.88 10.62
CA GLN A 60 -2.23 13.23 12.01
C GLN A 60 -0.82 12.77 12.43
N PRO A 61 -0.18 13.44 13.41
CA PRO A 61 1.03 12.90 14.00
C PRO A 61 0.76 11.49 14.55
N SER A 62 1.62 10.52 14.22
CA SER A 62 1.43 9.12 14.62
C SER A 62 1.34 8.90 16.14
N ALA A 63 1.93 9.79 16.93
CA ALA A 63 1.89 9.78 18.40
C ALA A 63 0.69 10.53 19.01
N SER A 64 -0.13 11.23 18.21
CA SER A 64 -1.25 12.05 18.72
C SER A 64 -2.39 11.23 19.33
N GLY A 65 -2.52 9.95 18.94
CA GLY A 65 -3.70 9.14 19.24
C GLY A 65 -4.94 9.52 18.41
N ASN A 66 -4.85 10.55 17.56
CA ASN A 66 -5.87 10.88 16.57
C ASN A 66 -5.70 9.96 15.36
N VAL A 67 -6.48 8.88 15.32
CA VAL A 67 -6.32 7.81 14.33
C VAL A 67 -7.65 7.34 13.78
N LEU A 68 -7.61 6.72 12.61
CA LEU A 68 -8.77 6.09 12.01
C LEU A 68 -8.77 4.59 12.28
N ARG A 69 -9.98 4.03 12.43
CA ARG A 69 -10.28 2.63 12.20
C ARG A 69 -10.93 2.53 10.82
N VAL A 70 -10.17 2.02 9.87
CA VAL A 70 -10.59 1.95 8.47
C VAL A 70 -11.15 0.56 8.19
N GLN A 71 -12.33 0.52 7.58
CA GLN A 71 -12.91 -0.67 6.97
C GLN A 71 -12.90 -0.49 5.44
N LEU A 72 -12.10 -1.31 4.76
CA LEU A 72 -11.95 -1.35 3.31
C LEU A 72 -12.75 -2.51 2.69
N GLY A 73 -13.59 -2.19 1.71
CA GLY A 73 -14.28 -3.18 0.88
C GLY A 73 -15.61 -3.70 1.41
N GLY A 74 -16.28 -4.52 0.59
CA GLY A 74 -17.61 -5.11 0.83
C GLY A 74 -17.63 -6.38 1.67
N ALA A 75 -18.24 -7.46 1.17
CA ALA A 75 -18.61 -8.66 1.94
C ALA A 75 -17.46 -9.37 2.70
N LYS A 76 -16.21 -9.20 2.25
CA LYS A 76 -15.00 -9.61 2.99
C LYS A 76 -14.18 -8.35 3.34
N PRO A 77 -14.60 -7.60 4.37
CA PRO A 77 -13.97 -6.32 4.68
C PRO A 77 -12.58 -6.55 5.26
N PHE A 78 -11.61 -5.78 4.77
CA PHE A 78 -10.30 -5.64 5.38
C PHE A 78 -10.37 -4.51 6.41
N ARG A 79 -9.93 -4.75 7.65
CA ARG A 79 -9.99 -3.76 8.73
C ARG A 79 -8.60 -3.39 9.17
N LEU A 80 -8.34 -2.11 9.33
CA LEU A 80 -7.06 -1.57 9.76
C LEU A 80 -7.29 -0.55 10.86
N ASN A 81 -6.65 -0.75 12.00
CA ASN A 81 -6.73 0.17 13.14
C ASN A 81 -5.50 1.08 13.18
N GLY A 82 -5.65 2.23 13.83
CA GLY A 82 -4.51 3.11 14.07
C GLY A 82 -3.99 3.81 12.81
N VAL A 83 -4.84 4.02 11.80
CA VAL A 83 -4.44 4.70 10.57
C VAL A 83 -4.27 6.19 10.85
N PHE A 84 -3.03 6.67 10.79
CA PHE A 84 -2.71 8.08 11.06
C PHE A 84 -2.62 8.92 9.78
N SER A 85 -2.52 8.28 8.61
CA SER A 85 -2.62 8.96 7.31
C SER A 85 -3.48 8.16 6.33
N LEU A 86 -4.39 8.86 5.66
CA LEU A 86 -5.24 8.36 4.58
C LEU A 86 -5.22 9.39 3.45
N THR A 87 -4.90 8.93 2.25
CA THR A 87 -5.05 9.68 1.01
C THR A 87 -6.02 8.95 0.10
N ALA A 88 -7.00 9.65 -0.46
CA ALA A 88 -7.90 9.11 -1.48
C ALA A 88 -7.90 10.00 -2.71
N VAL A 89 -7.76 9.41 -3.90
CA VAL A 89 -7.67 10.13 -5.18
C VAL A 89 -8.84 9.72 -6.06
N GLY A 90 -9.49 10.70 -6.69
CA GLY A 90 -10.50 10.49 -7.72
C GLY A 90 -10.31 11.43 -8.91
N TYR A 91 -10.74 10.98 -10.08
CA TYR A 91 -10.58 11.70 -11.34
C TYR A 91 -11.93 12.15 -11.90
N GLU A 92 -11.96 13.31 -12.56
CA GLU A 92 -13.14 13.90 -13.16
C GLU A 92 -13.78 13.00 -14.21
N GLU A 93 -12.95 12.30 -15.01
CA GLU A 93 -13.40 11.34 -16.03
C GLU A 93 -14.29 10.23 -15.46
N ASP A 94 -14.05 9.87 -14.19
CA ASP A 94 -14.82 8.87 -13.45
C ASP A 94 -15.80 9.51 -12.44
N ARG A 95 -16.16 10.79 -12.64
CA ARG A 95 -17.04 11.58 -11.75
C ARG A 95 -16.53 11.62 -10.31
N TYR A 96 -15.21 11.72 -10.14
CA TYR A 96 -14.51 11.75 -8.85
C TYR A 96 -14.84 10.55 -7.96
N ARG A 97 -15.02 9.37 -8.55
CA ARG A 97 -15.00 8.11 -7.82
C ARG A 97 -13.58 7.77 -7.43
N ILE A 98 -13.41 7.14 -6.27
CA ILE A 98 -12.09 6.82 -5.70
C ILE A 98 -11.39 5.80 -6.58
N ALA A 99 -10.28 6.19 -7.20
CA ALA A 99 -9.44 5.36 -8.04
C ALA A 99 -8.25 4.76 -7.27
N GLU A 100 -7.80 5.46 -6.22
CA GLU A 100 -6.66 5.08 -5.40
C GLU A 100 -6.89 5.46 -3.94
N ILE A 101 -6.46 4.59 -3.02
CA ILE A 101 -6.46 4.83 -1.58
C ILE A 101 -5.08 4.46 -1.05
N THR A 102 -4.40 5.38 -0.37
CA THR A 102 -3.16 5.11 0.35
C THR A 102 -3.39 5.25 1.85
N LEU A 103 -3.02 4.22 2.61
CA LEU A 103 -3.14 4.16 4.07
C LEU A 103 -1.76 3.96 4.72
N MET A 104 -1.53 4.70 5.81
CA MET A 104 -0.38 4.50 6.68
C MET A 104 -0.89 4.15 8.10
N PRO A 105 -0.95 2.85 8.45
CA PRO A 105 -1.26 2.43 9.81
C PRO A 105 -0.12 2.73 10.76
N ALA A 106 -0.46 2.89 12.04
CA ALA A 106 0.50 2.86 13.12
C ALA A 106 1.31 1.57 13.04
N SER A 107 2.61 1.73 12.81
CA SER A 107 3.58 0.65 12.92
C SER A 107 3.97 0.50 14.40
N PRO A 108 4.69 -0.56 14.79
CA PRO A 108 5.28 -0.61 16.13
C PRO A 108 6.03 0.69 16.45
N PRO A 109 6.11 1.09 17.74
CA PRO A 109 6.76 2.33 18.14
C PRO A 109 8.15 2.52 17.51
N THR A 110 8.59 3.77 17.43
CA THR A 110 9.94 4.07 16.93
C THR A 110 10.99 3.27 17.70
N ASN A 111 12.01 2.80 16.98
CA ASN A 111 13.07 1.99 17.55
C ASN A 111 12.58 0.67 18.19
N SER A 112 11.50 0.05 17.71
CA SER A 112 11.02 -1.27 18.19
C SER A 112 11.95 -2.43 17.82
N LEU A 113 11.75 -3.61 18.42
CA LEU A 113 12.49 -4.81 18.01
C LEU A 113 12.12 -5.20 16.57
N HIS A 114 13.10 -5.64 15.79
CA HIS A 114 12.86 -6.16 14.43
C HIS A 114 11.85 -7.31 14.42
N SER A 115 11.80 -8.12 15.48
CA SER A 115 10.84 -9.21 15.66
C SER A 115 9.39 -8.72 15.84
N GLU A 116 9.19 -7.56 16.47
CA GLU A 116 7.86 -6.96 16.66
C GLU A 116 7.33 -6.44 15.33
N ALA A 117 8.15 -5.72 14.57
CA ALA A 117 7.82 -5.25 13.22
C ALA A 117 7.51 -6.41 12.26
N ARG A 118 8.34 -7.46 12.27
CA ARG A 118 8.09 -8.69 11.51
C ARG A 118 6.74 -9.32 11.88
N THR A 119 6.44 -9.41 13.18
CA THR A 119 5.18 -10.00 13.66
C THR A 119 3.98 -9.17 13.20
N ALA A 120 4.04 -7.85 13.36
CA ALA A 120 3.00 -6.94 12.90
C ALA A 120 2.77 -7.04 11.39
N PHE A 121 3.84 -7.13 10.59
CA PHE A 121 3.76 -7.30 9.15
C PHE A 121 3.07 -8.62 8.75
N TYR A 122 3.44 -9.76 9.34
CA TYR A 122 2.78 -11.02 8.99
C TYR A 122 1.34 -11.12 9.52
N GLN A 123 1.01 -10.43 10.61
CA GLN A 123 -0.39 -10.25 11.04
C GLN A 123 -1.19 -9.43 10.03
N LEU A 124 -0.60 -8.38 9.45
CA LEU A 124 -1.20 -7.61 8.37
C LEU A 124 -1.44 -8.48 7.13
N LEU A 125 -0.44 -9.26 6.71
CA LEU A 125 -0.58 -10.17 5.56
C LEU A 125 -1.66 -11.24 5.79
N ALA A 126 -1.75 -11.80 6.99
CA ALA A 126 -2.79 -12.77 7.33
C ALA A 126 -4.20 -12.16 7.25
N GLN A 127 -4.38 -10.92 7.70
CA GLN A 127 -5.66 -10.21 7.59
C GLN A 127 -6.03 -9.91 6.13
N LEU A 128 -5.06 -9.55 5.30
CA LEU A 128 -5.26 -9.36 3.86
C LEU A 128 -5.67 -10.68 3.19
N GLY A 129 -4.97 -11.77 3.47
CA GLY A 129 -5.32 -13.10 2.96
C GLY A 129 -6.73 -13.52 3.36
N ALA A 130 -7.13 -13.29 4.62
CA ALA A 130 -8.49 -13.55 5.09
C ALA A 130 -9.55 -12.68 4.38
N ALA A 131 -9.20 -11.47 3.97
CA ALA A 131 -10.04 -10.57 3.17
C ALA A 131 -10.03 -10.90 1.66
N GLY A 132 -9.33 -11.96 1.24
CA GLY A 132 -9.30 -12.48 -0.12
C GLY A 132 -8.17 -11.95 -1.00
N TRP A 133 -7.24 -11.16 -0.45
CA TRP A 133 -6.08 -10.69 -1.20
C TRP A 133 -5.08 -11.82 -1.46
N GLN A 134 -4.60 -11.89 -2.68
CA GLN A 134 -3.68 -12.91 -3.17
C GLN A 134 -2.43 -12.27 -3.74
N ARG A 135 -1.31 -13.01 -3.76
CA ARG A 135 -0.05 -12.53 -4.34
C ARG A 135 -0.26 -12.09 -5.78
N PHE A 136 0.21 -10.89 -6.12
CA PHE A 136 0.33 -10.43 -7.50
C PHE A 136 1.78 -10.43 -7.94
N ILE A 137 2.05 -10.93 -9.14
CA ILE A 137 3.37 -10.85 -9.78
C ILE A 137 3.18 -10.02 -11.04
N MET A 138 3.96 -8.94 -11.19
CA MET A 138 3.86 -8.05 -12.35
C MET A 138 4.03 -8.87 -13.65
N GLN A 139 3.30 -8.51 -14.70
CA GLN A 139 3.16 -9.34 -15.90
C GLN A 139 4.46 -9.56 -16.68
N ASP A 140 5.48 -8.75 -16.43
CA ASP A 140 6.82 -8.82 -17.02
C ASP A 140 7.86 -9.50 -16.12
N SER A 141 7.50 -9.73 -14.85
CA SER A 141 8.40 -10.26 -13.84
C SER A 141 8.38 -11.78 -13.82
N ALA A 142 9.53 -12.41 -13.56
CA ALA A 142 9.63 -13.85 -13.38
C ALA A 142 8.80 -14.32 -12.17
N ARG A 143 8.14 -15.46 -12.30
CA ARG A 143 7.31 -16.04 -11.22
C ARG A 143 8.19 -16.74 -10.18
N LEU A 144 8.86 -15.96 -9.34
CA LEU A 144 9.81 -16.46 -8.36
C LEU A 144 9.10 -16.89 -7.06
N PRO A 145 9.13 -18.17 -6.66
CA PRO A 145 8.53 -18.60 -5.40
C PRO A 145 9.42 -18.23 -4.21
N GLY A 146 8.82 -18.02 -3.03
CA GLY A 146 9.58 -17.64 -1.82
C GLY A 146 10.62 -18.66 -1.35
N ALA A 147 10.48 -19.93 -1.77
CA ALA A 147 11.48 -20.98 -1.53
C ALA A 147 12.86 -20.65 -2.12
N GLU A 148 12.92 -19.76 -3.13
CA GLU A 148 14.15 -19.35 -3.82
C GLU A 148 14.87 -18.19 -3.10
N PHE A 149 14.48 -17.83 -1.86
CA PHE A 149 15.10 -16.75 -1.10
C PHE A 149 16.63 -16.83 -1.05
N ASN A 150 17.20 -18.02 -0.89
CA ASN A 150 18.66 -18.21 -0.82
C ASN A 150 19.38 -17.91 -2.15
N HIS A 151 18.64 -17.74 -3.25
CA HIS A 151 19.16 -17.34 -4.55
C HIS A 151 19.02 -15.84 -4.83
N THR A 152 18.47 -15.04 -3.91
CA THR A 152 18.22 -13.59 -4.12
C THR A 152 19.43 -12.85 -4.71
N ALA A 153 20.63 -13.01 -4.14
CA ALA A 153 21.82 -12.32 -4.65
C ALA A 153 22.19 -12.73 -6.10
N ARG A 154 21.97 -13.99 -6.48
CA ARG A 154 22.19 -14.45 -7.87
C ARG A 154 21.11 -13.92 -8.80
N ILE A 155 19.86 -13.90 -8.33
CA ILE A 155 18.71 -13.35 -9.07
C ILE A 155 18.94 -11.87 -9.37
N GLU A 156 19.32 -11.07 -8.37
CA GLU A 156 19.61 -9.64 -8.52
C GLU A 156 20.75 -9.38 -9.51
N GLN A 157 21.80 -10.23 -9.52
CA GLN A 157 22.89 -10.13 -10.49
C GLN A 157 22.44 -10.46 -11.92
N ALA A 158 21.62 -11.50 -12.09
CA ALA A 158 21.15 -11.93 -13.40
C ALA A 158 20.04 -11.02 -13.97
N LEU A 159 19.26 -10.36 -13.08
CA LEU A 159 18.21 -9.43 -13.42
C LEU A 159 18.31 -8.17 -12.56
N PRO A 160 19.23 -7.24 -12.88
CA PRO A 160 19.40 -5.99 -12.11
C PRO A 160 18.14 -5.13 -12.07
N GLN A 161 17.25 -5.30 -13.06
CA GLN A 161 15.97 -4.59 -13.14
C GLN A 161 14.81 -5.34 -12.45
N ALA A 162 15.01 -6.55 -11.91
CA ALA A 162 13.96 -7.34 -11.25
C ALA A 162 13.69 -6.93 -9.79
N SER A 163 14.11 -5.72 -9.38
CA SER A 163 14.01 -5.22 -8.00
C SER A 163 12.60 -5.19 -7.42
N LEU A 164 11.58 -5.33 -8.27
CA LEU A 164 10.17 -5.26 -7.87
C LEU A 164 9.54 -6.64 -7.56
N ASN A 165 10.14 -7.75 -7.97
CA ASN A 165 9.60 -9.09 -7.70
C ASN A 165 10.72 -10.08 -7.39
N LEU A 166 11.18 -10.07 -6.14
CA LEU A 166 12.17 -11.00 -5.61
C LEU A 166 11.47 -12.09 -4.78
N PRO A 167 12.13 -13.23 -4.51
CA PRO A 167 11.52 -14.33 -3.76
C PRO A 167 10.96 -13.91 -2.40
N PHE A 168 11.60 -12.94 -1.73
CA PHE A 168 11.16 -12.43 -0.43
C PHE A 168 9.83 -11.66 -0.47
N ASN A 169 9.34 -11.33 -1.68
CA ASN A 169 8.04 -10.71 -1.88
C ASN A 169 6.89 -11.74 -1.94
N ASP A 170 7.17 -13.03 -1.72
CA ASP A 170 6.14 -14.06 -1.61
C ASP A 170 5.49 -14.07 -0.21
N PRO A 171 4.21 -13.67 -0.07
CA PRO A 171 3.53 -13.64 1.23
C PRO A 171 3.27 -15.04 1.80
N ALA A 172 3.33 -16.11 0.99
CA ALA A 172 3.10 -17.48 1.42
C ALA A 172 4.30 -18.08 2.17
N VAL A 173 5.48 -17.46 2.10
CA VAL A 173 6.71 -17.93 2.74
C VAL A 173 7.21 -16.88 3.74
N PRO A 174 6.81 -16.97 5.03
CA PRO A 174 7.28 -16.03 6.03
C PRO A 174 8.80 -16.12 6.23
N LEU A 175 9.47 -14.99 6.06
CA LEU A 175 10.90 -14.83 6.33
C LEU A 175 11.17 -15.09 7.80
N ASN A 176 12.28 -15.72 8.15
CA ASN A 176 12.76 -15.75 9.53
C ASN A 176 13.35 -14.37 9.94
N LEU A 177 13.73 -14.19 11.20
CA LEU A 177 14.22 -12.90 11.68
C LEU A 177 15.50 -12.43 10.97
N ALA A 178 16.41 -13.35 10.65
CA ALA A 178 17.65 -13.00 9.94
C ALA A 178 17.35 -12.55 8.50
N GLN A 179 16.46 -13.26 7.80
CA GLN A 179 16.01 -12.91 6.45
C GLN A 179 15.23 -11.59 6.43
N TRP A 180 14.35 -11.35 7.41
CA TRP A 180 13.64 -10.08 7.57
C TRP A 180 14.62 -8.91 7.75
N ARG A 181 15.68 -9.12 8.55
CA ARG A 181 16.73 -8.12 8.74
C ARG A 181 17.60 -7.90 7.50
N SER A 182 17.77 -8.90 6.65
CA SER A 182 18.55 -8.75 5.41
C SER A 182 17.77 -8.06 4.28
N LEU A 183 16.47 -7.79 4.45
CA LEU A 183 15.70 -7.05 3.46
C LEU A 183 16.32 -5.66 3.19
N PRO A 184 16.19 -5.15 1.95
CA PRO A 184 16.48 -3.75 1.65
C PRO A 184 15.69 -2.80 2.56
N LEU A 185 16.19 -1.56 2.73
CA LEU A 185 15.54 -0.55 3.56
C LEU A 185 14.13 -0.19 3.07
N ILE A 186 13.84 -0.43 1.80
CA ILE A 186 12.51 -0.32 1.21
C ILE A 186 12.23 -1.63 0.49
N SER A 187 11.16 -2.31 0.89
CA SER A 187 10.70 -3.56 0.27
C SER A 187 9.23 -3.42 -0.10
N GLN A 188 8.81 -4.04 -1.22
CA GLN A 188 7.46 -3.89 -1.74
C GLN A 188 6.81 -5.24 -2.04
N TRP A 189 5.56 -5.41 -1.65
CA TRP A 189 4.75 -6.59 -1.98
C TRP A 189 3.57 -6.15 -2.82
N TYR A 190 3.13 -7.00 -3.75
CA TYR A 190 1.96 -6.74 -4.57
C TYR A 190 0.92 -7.82 -4.35
N PHE A 191 -0.33 -7.40 -4.37
CA PHE A 191 -1.50 -8.23 -4.19
C PHE A 191 -2.60 -7.82 -5.15
N TYR A 192 -3.54 -8.73 -5.36
CA TYR A 192 -4.79 -8.44 -6.05
C TYR A 192 -5.95 -9.13 -5.33
N ARG A 193 -7.16 -8.64 -5.58
CA ARG A 193 -8.43 -9.27 -5.19
C ARG A 193 -9.47 -8.87 -6.22
N ASP A 194 -10.00 -9.86 -6.95
CA ASP A 194 -10.90 -9.61 -8.08
C ASP A 194 -10.26 -8.61 -9.07
N ASP A 195 -10.86 -7.44 -9.28
CA ASP A 195 -10.38 -6.35 -10.14
C ASP A 195 -9.65 -5.22 -9.36
N GLU A 196 -9.23 -5.50 -8.13
CA GLU A 196 -8.52 -4.56 -7.26
C GLU A 196 -7.07 -4.96 -7.07
N TYR A 197 -6.20 -3.96 -6.97
CA TYR A 197 -4.76 -4.14 -6.82
C TYR A 197 -4.28 -3.44 -5.54
N LEU A 198 -3.34 -4.06 -4.86
CA LEU A 198 -2.73 -3.53 -3.64
C LEU A 198 -1.22 -3.62 -3.77
N SER A 199 -0.52 -2.57 -3.36
CA SER A 199 0.89 -2.65 -3.03
C SER A 199 1.13 -2.28 -1.57
N ILE A 200 2.05 -3.00 -0.93
CA ILE A 200 2.50 -2.70 0.43
C ILE A 200 3.97 -2.34 0.34
N ILE A 201 4.32 -1.14 0.75
CA ILE A 201 5.71 -0.73 0.94
C ILE A 201 6.02 -0.82 2.43
N VAL A 202 7.12 -1.49 2.75
CA VAL A 202 7.74 -1.49 4.08
C VAL A 202 9.04 -0.73 3.99
N GLN A 203 9.09 0.42 4.66
CA GLN A 203 10.31 1.18 4.86
C GLN A 203 10.86 0.90 6.25
N ARG A 204 12.17 0.71 6.35
CA ARG A 204 12.90 0.50 7.60
C ARG A 204 14.03 1.50 7.73
N GLU A 205 14.15 2.05 8.92
CA GLU A 205 15.34 2.74 9.41
C GLU A 205 15.92 1.94 10.59
N ASN A 206 17.21 1.62 10.55
CA ASN A 206 17.85 0.89 11.65
C ASN A 206 18.17 1.85 12.80
N SER A 207 18.11 1.34 14.02
CA SER A 207 18.54 2.07 15.21
C SER A 207 20.03 2.43 15.14
N ASP A 208 20.38 3.67 15.53
CA ASP A 208 21.79 4.08 15.60
C ASP A 208 22.57 3.28 16.67
N SER A 209 21.93 2.96 17.80
CA SER A 209 22.60 2.32 18.95
C SER A 209 22.48 0.79 18.94
N ALA A 210 21.44 0.23 18.32
CA ALA A 210 21.20 -1.21 18.28
C ALA A 210 20.68 -1.67 16.90
N PRO A 211 21.41 -1.41 15.80
CA PRO A 211 20.90 -1.60 14.42
C PRO A 211 20.53 -3.06 14.11
N ASN A 212 21.17 -4.01 14.79
CA ASN A 212 20.94 -5.44 14.62
C ASN A 212 19.72 -5.96 15.38
N GLU A 213 19.18 -5.19 16.31
CA GLU A 213 18.07 -5.62 17.18
C GLU A 213 16.83 -4.77 16.95
N ARG A 214 17.02 -3.48 16.65
CA ARG A 214 15.96 -2.48 16.66
C ARG A 214 15.95 -1.62 15.40
N GLY A 215 14.77 -1.11 15.08
CA GLY A 215 14.56 -0.19 13.98
C GLY A 215 13.18 0.47 14.04
N THR A 216 13.00 1.50 13.23
CA THR A 216 11.71 2.13 12.98
C THR A 216 11.19 1.62 11.64
N TYR A 217 9.91 1.24 11.61
CA TYR A 217 9.26 0.72 10.43
C TYR A 217 8.09 1.60 10.06
N LEU A 218 7.86 1.74 8.76
CA LEU A 218 6.70 2.40 8.20
C LEU A 218 6.07 1.48 7.15
N PHE A 219 4.78 1.21 7.34
CA PHE A 219 3.98 0.47 6.37
C PHE A 219 3.09 1.43 5.59
N MET A 220 3.10 1.30 4.28
CA MET A 220 2.23 2.06 3.38
C MET A 220 1.48 1.10 2.48
N LEU A 221 0.15 1.15 2.52
CA LEU A 221 -0.73 0.30 1.72
C LEU A 221 -1.43 1.16 0.68
N THR A 222 -1.21 0.88 -0.60
CA THR A 222 -1.85 1.60 -1.71
C THR A 222 -2.75 0.64 -2.48
N PHE A 223 -4.06 0.89 -2.40
CA PHE A 223 -5.12 0.17 -3.10
C PHE A 223 -5.48 0.94 -4.38
N LYS A 224 -5.68 0.23 -5.49
CA LYS A 224 -6.00 0.78 -6.81
C LYS A 224 -7.10 0.00 -7.47
N THR A 225 -7.93 0.70 -8.24
CA THR A 225 -8.84 0.07 -9.20
C THR A 225 -8.05 -0.58 -10.34
N GLU A 226 -8.64 -1.53 -11.06
CA GLU A 226 -8.03 -2.09 -12.26
C GLU A 226 -7.62 -1.02 -13.28
N ALA A 227 -8.51 -0.05 -13.51
CA ALA A 227 -8.24 1.06 -14.43
C ALA A 227 -7.00 1.84 -14.00
N GLN A 228 -6.92 2.26 -12.73
CA GLN A 228 -5.79 3.01 -12.20
C GLN A 228 -4.49 2.20 -12.24
N GLN A 229 -4.56 0.89 -11.96
CA GLN A 229 -3.40 0.00 -12.05
C GLN A 229 -2.82 0.01 -13.47
N TYR A 230 -3.64 -0.20 -14.50
CA TYR A 230 -3.14 -0.33 -15.87
C TYR A 230 -2.87 1.01 -16.56
N GLN A 231 -3.64 2.07 -16.26
CA GLN A 231 -3.36 3.41 -16.76
C GLN A 231 -1.98 3.92 -16.31
N SER A 232 -1.48 3.45 -15.15
CA SER A 232 -0.17 3.85 -14.64
C SER A 232 1.02 3.44 -15.52
N TYR A 233 0.84 2.47 -16.43
CA TYR A 233 1.87 2.09 -17.41
C TYR A 233 1.96 3.02 -18.62
N PHE A 234 0.98 3.92 -18.80
CA PHE A 234 0.89 4.79 -19.97
C PHE A 234 1.19 6.25 -19.61
N ALA A 235 1.81 6.95 -20.57
CA ALA A 235 1.95 8.41 -20.51
C ALA A 235 0.56 9.07 -20.42
N ALA A 236 0.49 10.27 -19.84
CA ALA A 236 -0.77 10.95 -19.57
C ALA A 236 -1.71 11.02 -20.78
N ASP A 237 -1.18 11.36 -21.96
CA ASP A 237 -1.96 11.48 -23.21
C ASP A 237 -2.53 10.15 -23.73
N ASP A 238 -1.91 9.02 -23.36
CA ASP A 238 -2.34 7.68 -23.76
C ASP A 238 -3.29 7.04 -22.73
N ARG A 239 -3.37 7.56 -21.50
CA ARG A 239 -4.22 7.01 -20.43
C ARG A 239 -5.68 6.88 -20.83
N PRO A 240 -6.34 7.82 -21.54
CA PRO A 240 -7.73 7.63 -21.97
C PRO A 240 -7.92 6.45 -22.93
N ARG A 241 -6.85 6.06 -23.65
CA ARG A 241 -6.84 4.97 -24.64
C ARG A 241 -6.28 3.67 -24.07
N TRP A 242 -5.99 3.60 -22.77
CA TRP A 242 -5.28 2.48 -22.13
C TRP A 242 -5.87 1.11 -22.50
N LYS A 243 -7.20 0.95 -22.52
CA LYS A 243 -7.84 -0.34 -22.86
C LYS A 243 -7.48 -0.84 -24.26
N SER A 244 -7.31 0.07 -25.23
CA SER A 244 -6.91 -0.28 -26.59
C SER A 244 -5.43 -0.61 -26.72
N LEU A 245 -4.59 -0.03 -25.86
CA LEU A 245 -3.13 -0.19 -25.86
C LEU A 245 -2.69 -1.39 -25.00
N LEU A 246 -3.48 -1.73 -23.99
CA LEU A 246 -3.15 -2.75 -23.00
C LEU A 246 -2.87 -4.14 -23.60
N PRO A 247 -3.63 -4.65 -24.59
CA PRO A 247 -3.33 -5.97 -25.18
C PRO A 247 -1.92 -6.06 -25.77
N ALA A 248 -1.46 -4.99 -26.42
CA ALA A 248 -0.11 -4.95 -27.00
C ALA A 248 0.96 -4.90 -25.90
N LEU A 249 0.74 -4.07 -24.86
CA LEU A 249 1.61 -4.00 -23.69
C LEU A 249 1.73 -5.35 -22.97
N LEU A 250 0.61 -6.03 -22.70
CA LEU A 250 0.61 -7.33 -22.03
C LEU A 250 1.35 -8.39 -22.83
N LYS A 251 1.24 -8.37 -24.17
CA LYS A 251 2.00 -9.27 -25.03
C LYS A 251 3.51 -9.02 -24.90
N GLN A 252 3.93 -7.76 -24.84
CA GLN A 252 5.33 -7.39 -24.61
C GLN A 252 5.79 -7.84 -23.21
N MET A 253 5.01 -7.58 -22.17
CA MET A 253 5.32 -8.00 -20.80
C MET A 253 5.45 -9.53 -20.71
N ALA A 254 4.56 -10.30 -21.32
CA ALA A 254 4.64 -11.75 -21.35
C ALA A 254 5.92 -12.27 -22.04
N GLN A 255 6.36 -11.61 -23.11
CA GLN A 255 7.64 -11.92 -23.74
C GLN A 255 8.81 -11.64 -22.78
N THR A 256 8.82 -10.46 -22.15
CA THR A 256 9.83 -10.09 -21.14
C THR A 256 9.87 -11.09 -19.99
N ARG A 257 8.71 -11.52 -19.47
CA ARG A 257 8.62 -12.56 -18.43
C ARG A 257 9.26 -13.85 -18.90
N THR A 258 8.96 -14.30 -20.12
CA THR A 258 9.54 -15.52 -20.68
C THR A 258 11.07 -15.46 -20.73
N GLU A 259 11.62 -14.33 -21.18
CA GLU A 259 13.06 -14.09 -21.22
C GLU A 259 13.68 -14.06 -19.82
N ASN A 260 13.02 -13.40 -18.87
CA ASN A 260 13.46 -13.36 -17.47
C ASN A 260 13.44 -14.75 -16.84
N GLU A 261 12.37 -15.52 -17.04
CA GLU A 261 12.25 -16.88 -16.52
C GLU A 261 13.27 -17.85 -17.13
N ALA A 262 13.63 -17.68 -18.40
CA ALA A 262 14.71 -18.45 -19.02
C ALA A 262 16.05 -18.17 -18.31
N ARG A 263 16.39 -16.89 -18.09
CA ARG A 263 17.60 -16.50 -17.35
C ARG A 263 17.63 -17.05 -15.93
N MET A 264 16.48 -17.09 -15.25
CA MET A 264 16.37 -17.69 -13.91
C MET A 264 16.66 -19.19 -13.94
N ARG A 265 16.09 -19.92 -14.91
CA ARG A 265 16.38 -21.35 -15.07
C ARG A 265 17.85 -21.61 -15.35
N ASP A 266 18.51 -20.78 -16.16
CA ASP A 266 19.94 -20.91 -16.49
C ASP A 266 20.86 -20.79 -15.26
N ILE A 267 20.45 -20.05 -14.23
CA ILE A 267 21.19 -19.91 -12.97
C ILE A 267 20.70 -20.87 -11.87
N GLY A 268 19.85 -21.84 -12.23
CA GLY A 268 19.34 -22.88 -11.33
C GLY A 268 18.23 -22.43 -10.38
N VAL A 269 17.48 -21.39 -10.73
CA VAL A 269 16.33 -20.90 -9.95
C VAL A 269 15.03 -21.51 -10.49
N THR A 270 14.20 -22.02 -9.59
CA THR A 270 12.89 -22.59 -9.95
C THR A 270 11.87 -21.48 -10.23
N ILE A 271 10.98 -21.72 -11.21
CA ILE A 271 9.85 -20.86 -11.52
C ILE A 271 8.56 -21.49 -10.98
N ASP A 272 7.70 -20.68 -10.39
CA ASP A 272 6.35 -21.08 -9.99
C ASP A 272 5.44 -21.17 -11.22
N GLU A 273 5.33 -22.37 -11.78
CA GLU A 273 4.49 -22.65 -12.94
C GLU A 273 2.99 -22.76 -12.61
N HIS A 274 2.65 -22.82 -11.31
CA HIS A 274 1.26 -22.88 -10.83
C HIS A 274 0.62 -21.50 -10.73
N TYR A 275 1.42 -20.43 -10.57
CA TYR A 275 0.91 -19.07 -10.57
C TYR A 275 0.19 -18.74 -11.89
N ARG A 276 -0.98 -18.12 -11.75
CA ARG A 276 -1.81 -17.59 -12.83
C ARG A 276 -2.02 -16.10 -12.60
N ASP A 277 -1.81 -15.30 -13.63
CA ASP A 277 -2.14 -13.88 -13.58
C ASP A 277 -3.65 -13.69 -13.34
N PRO A 278 -4.07 -12.62 -12.64
CA PRO A 278 -5.48 -12.29 -12.52
C PRO A 278 -6.12 -12.04 -13.88
N THR A 279 -7.41 -12.38 -14.00
CA THR A 279 -8.23 -11.93 -15.13
C THR A 279 -8.30 -10.41 -15.14
N ILE A 280 -8.26 -9.81 -16.32
CA ILE A 280 -8.37 -8.35 -16.50
C ILE A 280 -9.76 -8.05 -17.05
N GLY A 281 -10.66 -7.57 -16.19
CA GLY A 281 -12.06 -7.37 -16.52
C GLY A 281 -12.27 -6.40 -17.69
N ALA A 282 -11.40 -5.40 -17.83
CA ALA A 282 -11.43 -4.44 -18.93
C ALA A 282 -11.13 -5.05 -20.32
N LEU A 283 -10.55 -6.25 -20.37
CA LEU A 283 -10.26 -6.98 -21.61
C LEU A 283 -11.26 -8.11 -21.88
N ASP A 284 -12.09 -8.44 -20.91
CA ASP A 284 -13.21 -9.35 -21.15
C ASP A 284 -14.16 -8.68 -22.13
N LYS A 285 -14.43 -9.37 -23.25
CA LYS A 285 -15.50 -8.93 -24.15
C LYS A 285 -16.78 -8.91 -23.32
N PRO A 286 -17.59 -7.84 -23.40
CA PRO A 286 -18.95 -7.92 -22.88
C PRO A 286 -19.55 -9.18 -23.49
N ALA A 287 -20.16 -10.05 -22.67
CA ALA A 287 -21.03 -11.08 -23.20
C ALA A 287 -21.98 -10.34 -24.14
N THR A 288 -21.86 -10.63 -25.43
CA THR A 288 -22.74 -10.12 -26.47
C THR A 288 -24.14 -10.20 -25.91
N GLN A 289 -24.81 -9.04 -25.81
CA GLN A 289 -26.26 -9.02 -25.69
C GLN A 289 -26.76 -9.83 -26.89
N ALA A 290 -27.11 -11.09 -26.64
CA ALA A 290 -27.72 -11.97 -27.60
C ALA A 290 -29.14 -11.46 -27.80
N GLU A 291 -29.36 -10.96 -29.01
CA GLU A 291 -30.63 -10.75 -29.74
C GLU A 291 -31.79 -10.01 -29.05
#